data_AF-A0A3D5AYK7-F1
#
_entry.id   AF-A0A3D5AYK7-F1
#
_cell.length_a   1.000
_cell.length_b   1.000
_cell.length_c   1.000
_cell.angle_alpha   90.00
_cell.angle_beta   90.00
_cell.angle_gamma   90.00
#
_symmetry.space_group_name_H-M   'P 1'
#
loop_
_entity.id
_entity.type
_entity.pdbx_description
1 polymer ?
#
loop_
_entity_poly.entity_id
_entity_poly.type
_entity_poly.pdbx_seq_one_letter_code
_entity_poly.pdbx_strand_id
1 'polypeptide(L)' 'PSFWWNPDRFLGPAALLQAARFLADSRDQATGERLNDLNDPYRLFRCHSIMNC' A
#
# COMPACT_ATOMS: atom_id res chain seq x y z
N PRO A 1 -13.30 1.33 -6.93
CA PRO A 1 -12.94 1.60 -8.35
C PRO A 1 -11.52 1.17 -8.73
N SER A 2 -10.45 1.76 -8.16
CA SER A 2 -9.07 1.38 -8.52
C SER A 2 -8.77 -0.11 -8.32
N PHE A 3 -9.21 -0.65 -7.19
CA PHE A 3 -9.04 -2.07 -6.85
C PHE A 3 -9.86 -3.00 -7.77
N TRP A 4 -11.08 -2.62 -8.14
CA TRP A 4 -11.91 -3.42 -9.06
C TRP A 4 -11.29 -3.55 -10.45
N TRP A 5 -10.62 -2.50 -10.93
CA TRP A 5 -10.01 -2.49 -12.26
C TRP A 5 -8.59 -3.08 -12.29
N ASN A 6 -7.91 -3.22 -11.14
CA ASN A 6 -6.54 -3.72 -11.05
C ASN A 6 -6.30 -4.59 -9.79
N PRO A 7 -7.09 -5.64 -9.54
CA PRO A 7 -7.00 -6.39 -8.28
C PRO A 7 -5.67 -7.14 -8.09
N ASP A 8 -5.04 -7.56 -9.19
CA ASP A 8 -3.78 -8.33 -9.14
C ASP A 8 -2.53 -7.44 -9.02
N ARG A 9 -2.68 -6.12 -9.17
CA ARG A 9 -1.55 -5.19 -9.21
C ARG A 9 -1.62 -4.10 -8.14
N PHE A 10 -2.82 -3.58 -7.88
CA PHE A 10 -3.05 -2.62 -6.80
C PHE A 10 -3.38 -3.36 -5.51
N LEU A 11 -2.57 -3.15 -4.47
CA LEU A 11 -2.70 -3.86 -3.21
C LEU A 11 -4.02 -3.57 -2.47
N GLY A 12 -4.62 -2.41 -2.72
CA GLY A 12 -5.88 -2.01 -2.10
C GLY A 12 -5.72 -1.39 -0.71
N PRO A 13 -6.78 -0.76 -0.19
CA PRO A 13 -6.72 0.05 1.02
C PRO A 13 -6.38 -0.77 2.27
N ALA A 14 -6.91 -1.99 2.41
CA ALA A 14 -6.66 -2.85 3.57
C ALA A 14 -5.18 -3.26 3.69
N ALA A 15 -4.55 -3.65 2.57
CA ALA A 15 -3.14 -3.99 2.55
C ALA A 15 -2.26 -2.76 2.84
N LEU A 16 -2.62 -1.59 2.28
CA LEU A 16 -1.89 -0.34 2.53
C LEU A 16 -2.03 0.15 3.98
N LEU A 17 -3.19 -0.05 4.61
CA LEU A 17 -3.38 0.24 6.04
C LEU A 17 -2.46 -0.65 6.90
N GLN A 18 -2.38 -1.95 6.57
CA GLN A 18 -1.48 -2.86 7.28
C GLN A 18 0.00 -2.52 7.05
N ALA A 19 0.37 -2.12 5.83
CA ALA A 19 1.73 -1.68 5.54
C ALA A 19 2.08 -0.41 6.34
N ALA A 20 1.20 0.59 6.36
CA ALA A 20 1.37 1.81 7.14
C ALA A 20 1.50 1.51 8.65
N ARG A 21 0.76 0.52 9.17
CA ARG A 21 0.87 0.09 10.57
C ARG A 21 2.29 -0.33 10.94
N PHE A 22 2.97 -1.10 10.09
CA PHE A 22 4.35 -1.52 10.34
C PHE A 22 5.35 -0.40 10.07
N LEU A 23 5.14 0.41 9.02
CA LEU A 23 6.02 1.54 8.71
C LEU A 23 6.06 2.59 9.83
N ALA A 24 4.96 2.76 10.56
CA ALA A 24 4.86 3.67 11.70
C ALA A 24 5.29 3.03 13.04
N ASP A 25 5.60 1.74 13.07
CA ASP A 25 5.99 1.03 14.28
C ASP A 25 7.49 1.23 14.56
N SER A 26 7.84 1.94 15.63
CA SER A 26 9.24 2.20 16.00
C SER A 26 10.03 0.94 16.37
N ARG A 27 9.35 -0.19 16.56
CA ARG A 27 9.98 -1.49 16.83
C ARG A 27 10.33 -2.23 15.54
N ASP A 28 9.77 -1.84 14.39
CA ASP A 28 10.03 -2.49 13.10
C ASP A 28 11.39 -2.05 12.56
N GLN A 29 12.22 -3.03 12.19
CA GLN A 29 13.56 -2.81 11.64
C GLN A 29 13.61 -3.00 10.12
N ALA A 30 12.47 -3.30 9.47
CA ALA A 30 12.37 -3.65 8.06
C ALA A 30 11.79 -2.52 7.20
N THR A 31 11.80 -1.27 7.68
CA THR A 31 11.22 -0.11 6.99
C THR A 31 11.71 0.02 5.54
N GLY A 32 13.02 -0.14 5.29
CA GLY A 32 13.60 -0.04 3.95
C GLY A 32 13.05 -1.11 2.99
N GLU A 33 12.99 -2.36 3.44
CA GLU A 33 12.45 -3.48 2.64
C GLU A 33 10.97 -3.27 2.31
N ARG A 34 10.17 -2.82 3.29
CA ARG A 34 8.75 -2.53 3.10
C ARG A 34 8.52 -1.39 2.11
N LEU A 35 9.31 -0.32 2.20
CA LEU A 35 9.20 0.81 1.26
C LEU A 35 9.57 0.37 -0.17
N ASN A 36 10.61 -0.45 -0.33
CA ASN A 36 10.99 -0.99 -1.63
C ASN A 36 9.88 -1.86 -2.22
N ASP A 37 9.20 -2.67 -1.40
CA ASP A 37 8.08 -3.50 -1.84
C ASP A 37 6.87 -2.65 -2.30
N LEU A 38 6.63 -1.50 -1.66
CA LEU A 38 5.55 -0.58 -2.04
C LEU A 38 5.88 0.32 -3.24
N ASN A 39 7.17 0.51 -3.56
CA ASN A 39 7.64 1.45 -4.58
C ASN A 39 7.47 0.92 -6.00
N ASP A 40 6.22 0.64 -6.38
CA ASP A 40 5.81 0.24 -7.71
C ASP A 40 4.60 1.09 -8.19
N PRO A 41 4.56 1.52 -9.47
CA PRO A 41 3.49 2.36 -10.02
C PRO A 41 2.07 1.82 -9.84
N TYR A 42 1.91 0.50 -9.74
CA TYR A 42 0.60 -0.14 -9.58
C TYR A 42 0.27 -0.48 -8.13
N ARG A 43 1.28 -0.80 -7.29
CA ARG A 43 1.04 -1.28 -5.91
C ARG A 43 0.54 -0.20 -4.97
N LEU A 44 1.16 0.99 -4.99
CA LEU A 44 0.81 2.12 -4.11
C LEU A 44 0.08 3.24 -4.87
N PHE A 45 0.61 3.62 -6.04
CA PHE A 45 0.23 4.87 -6.71
C PHE A 45 -1.09 4.81 -7.53
N ARG A 46 -1.88 3.74 -7.36
CA ARG A 46 -3.26 3.64 -7.91
C ARG A 46 -4.33 4.11 -6.92
N CYS A 47 -3.94 4.60 -5.75
CA CYS A 47 -4.81 5.36 -4.87
C CYS A 47 -5.07 6.76 -5.46
N HIS A 48 -6.34 7.06 -5.75
CA HIS A 48 -6.76 8.34 -6.34
C HIS A 48 -7.63 9.17 -5.40
N SER A 49 -7.38 9.07 -4.08
CA SER A 49 -8.13 9.79 -3.04
C SER A 49 -9.66 9.77 -3.22
N ILE A 50 -10.20 8.63 -3.66
CA ILE A 50 -11.63 8.41 -3.93
C ILE A 50 -12.44 8.34 -2.62
N MET A 51 -11.77 8.05 -1.50
CA MET A 51 -12.35 7.96 -0.14
C MET A 51 -13.48 6.92 0.03
N ASN A 52 -13.54 5.91 -0.85
CA ASN A 52 -14.43 4.77 -0.73
C ASN A 52 -13.65 3.50 -0.30
N CYS A 53 -12.68 3.71 0.59
CA CYS A 53 -11.72 2.71 1.07
C CYS A 53 -12.27 1.90 2.26
#